data_AF-A0A523V4I6-F1
#
_entry.id   AF-A0A523V4I6-F1
#
_cell.length_a   1.000
_cell.length_b   1.000
_cell.length_c   1.000
_cell.angle_alpha   90.00
_cell.angle_beta   90.00
_cell.angle_gamma   90.00
#
_symmetry.space_group_name_H-M   'P 1'
#
loop_
_entity.id
_entity.type
_entity.pdbx_description
1 polymer ?
#
loop_
_entity_poly.entity_id
_entity_poly.type
_entity_poly.pdbx_seq_one_letter_code
_entity_poly.pdbx_strand_id
1 'polypeptide(L)'
;MELVYLNGSLMPRSQARISAFDHGFLYGYGLFETMRAYNGNIFLLDRHLKRFYQSAELIGLNKALAGINLKQACIDTLVTNDLKDAR
;
A
#
# COMPACT_ATOMS: atom_id res chain seq x y z
N MET A 1 -9.06 15.50 5.25
CA MET A 1 -7.74 15.38 5.90
C MET A 1 -7.15 14.08 5.36
N GLU A 2 -5.97 14.13 4.73
CA GLU A 2 -5.42 12.97 4.02
C GLU A 2 -4.92 11.91 5.02
N LEU A 3 -5.51 10.72 4.97
CA LEU A 3 -5.15 9.56 5.79
C LEU A 3 -4.27 8.61 4.98
N VAL A 4 -3.25 8.06 5.64
CA VAL A 4 -2.34 7.05 5.10
C VAL A 4 -2.51 5.78 5.90
N TYR A 5 -2.60 4.64 5.21
CA TYR A 5 -2.50 3.33 5.84
C TYR A 5 -1.02 3.02 6.13
N LEU A 6 -0.69 2.78 7.39
CA LEU A 6 0.64 2.39 7.81
C LEU A 6 0.53 1.28 8.87
N ASN A 7 1.13 0.13 8.59
CA ASN A 7 1.25 -1.02 9.50
C ASN A 7 -0.07 -1.45 10.18
N GLY A 8 -1.17 -1.50 9.43
CA GLY A 8 -2.46 -1.98 9.95
C GLY A 8 -3.41 -0.88 10.42
N SER A 9 -3.04 0.39 10.33
CA SER A 9 -3.86 1.51 10.80
C SER A 9 -3.90 2.67 9.82
N LEU A 10 -5.08 3.29 9.68
CA LEU A 10 -5.23 4.57 9.00
C LEU A 10 -4.91 5.70 9.98
N MET A 11 -4.08 6.65 9.57
CA MET A 11 -3.69 7.77 10.39
C MET A 11 -3.47 9.04 9.56
N PRO A 12 -3.56 10.25 10.17
CA PRO A 12 -3.24 11.48 9.47
C PRO A 12 -1.85 11.43 8.85
N ARG A 13 -1.70 11.89 7.61
CA ARG A 13 -0.40 11.96 6.92
C ARG A 13 0.71 12.60 7.76
N SER A 14 0.36 13.61 8.57
CA SER A 14 1.32 14.29 9.46
C SER A 14 1.90 13.38 10.56
N GLN A 15 1.22 12.28 10.90
CA GLN A 15 1.63 11.29 11.91
C GLN A 15 2.27 10.03 11.31
N ALA A 16 2.10 9.78 10.01
CA ALA A 16 2.74 8.66 9.33
C ALA A 16 4.27 8.83 9.36
N ARG A 17 4.96 7.88 10.00
CA ARG A 17 6.41 7.88 10.20
C ARG A 17 6.97 6.46 10.06
N ILE A 18 8.09 6.34 9.39
CA ILE A 18 8.91 5.12 9.36
C ILE A 18 10.24 5.39 10.04
N SER A 19 10.95 4.33 10.42
CA SER A 19 12.30 4.45 10.99
C SER A 19 13.28 4.97 9.94
N ALA A 20 14.21 5.84 10.33
CA ALA A 20 15.34 6.22 9.48
C ALA A 20 16.31 5.04 9.19
N PHE A 21 16.18 3.95 9.95
CA PHE A 21 16.94 2.72 9.76
C PHE A 21 16.19 1.65 8.95
N ASP A 22 15.01 1.97 8.40
CA ASP A 22 14.28 1.03 7.55
C ASP A 22 15.11 0.70 6.30
N HIS A 23 15.24 -0.58 5.95
CA HIS A 23 16.03 -1.01 4.79
C HIS A 23 15.44 -0.50 3.46
N GLY A 24 14.13 -0.27 3.40
CA GLY A 24 13.49 0.39 2.27
C GLY A 24 13.95 1.84 2.11
N PHE A 25 14.25 2.53 3.21
CA PHE A 25 14.80 3.88 3.20
C PHE A 25 16.31 3.90 2.94
N LEU A 26 17.08 3.05 3.64
CA LEU A 26 18.55 3.04 3.56
C LEU A 26 19.08 2.51 2.24
N TYR A 27 18.45 1.46 1.70
CA TYR A 27 18.99 0.68 0.57
C TYR A 27 18.01 0.53 -0.60
N GLY A 28 16.82 1.13 -0.51
CA GLY A 28 15.77 0.90 -1.51
C GLY A 28 15.27 -0.54 -1.53
N TYR A 29 15.47 -1.30 -0.44
CA TYR A 29 15.03 -2.69 -0.36
C TYR A 29 13.53 -2.75 -0.05
N GLY A 30 12.73 -2.70 -1.11
CA GLY A 30 11.28 -2.70 -1.03
C GLY A 30 10.62 -2.82 -2.40
N LEU A 31 9.30 -2.76 -2.41
CA LEU A 31 8.47 -2.82 -3.61
C LEU A 31 7.39 -1.74 -3.54
N PHE A 32 6.92 -1.32 -4.71
CA PHE A 32 5.79 -0.42 -4.80
C PHE A 32 4.92 -0.74 -6.01
N GLU A 33 3.70 -0.21 -5.99
CA GLU A 33 2.77 -0.21 -7.11
C GLU A 33 2.27 1.23 -7.31
N THR A 34 2.05 1.61 -8.56
CA THR A 34 1.25 2.79 -8.89
C THR A 34 -0.05 2.31 -9.52
N MET A 35 -1.16 2.71 -8.92
CA MET A 35 -2.50 2.29 -9.33
C MET A 35 -3.34 3.51 -9.68
N ARG A 36 -4.43 3.30 -10.43
CA ARG A 36 -5.41 4.35 -10.69
C ARG A 36 -6.72 3.98 -10.03
N ALA A 37 -7.41 4.97 -9.46
CA ALA A 37 -8.82 4.85 -9.13
C ALA A 37 -9.64 5.71 -10.08
N TYR A 38 -10.80 5.19 -10.48
CA TYR A 38 -11.81 5.89 -11.27
C TYR A 38 -13.17 5.67 -10.62
N ASN A 39 -13.94 6.73 -10.44
CA ASN A 39 -15.29 6.66 -9.85
C ASN A 39 -15.34 5.82 -8.56
N GLY A 40 -14.36 6.02 -7.66
CA GLY A 40 -14.27 5.34 -6.36
C GLY A 40 -13.83 3.88 -6.42
N ASN A 41 -13.35 3.39 -7.58
CA ASN A 41 -12.93 2.01 -7.78
C ASN A 41 -11.47 1.95 -8.25
N ILE A 42 -10.65 1.12 -7.58
CA ILE A 42 -9.25 0.90 -7.99
C ILE A 42 -9.24 -0.01 -9.22
N PHE A 43 -8.74 0.51 -10.33
CA PHE A 43 -8.69 -0.18 -11.61
C PHE A 43 -7.75 -1.37 -11.55
N LEU A 44 -8.26 -2.56 -11.90
CA LEU A 44 -7.50 -3.81 -11.95
C LEU A 44 -6.75 -4.16 -10.65
N LEU A 45 -7.29 -3.79 -9.49
CA LEU A 45 -6.67 -4.00 -8.17
C LEU A 45 -6.09 -5.41 -7.98
N ASP A 46 -6.88 -6.45 -8.29
CA ASP A 46 -6.43 -7.84 -8.14
C ASP A 46 -5.23 -8.19 -9.02
N ARG A 47 -5.10 -7.57 -10.21
CA ARG A 47 -3.93 -7.78 -11.09
C ARG A 47 -2.69 -7.07 -10.54
N HIS A 48 -2.84 -5.86 -10.02
CA HIS A 48 -1.75 -5.14 -9.35
C HIS A 48 -1.25 -5.90 -8.12
N LEU A 49 -2.16 -6.36 -7.26
CA LEU A 49 -1.79 -7.14 -6.07
C LEU A 49 -1.14 -8.47 -6.44
N LYS A 50 -1.63 -9.17 -7.46
CA LYS A 50 -0.98 -10.39 -7.96
C LYS A 50 0.48 -10.13 -8.34
N ARG A 51 0.76 -9.06 -9.10
CA ARG A 51 2.12 -8.68 -9.47
C ARG A 51 2.95 -8.32 -8.23
N PHE A 52 2.39 -7.54 -7.30
CA PHE A 52 3.05 -7.16 -6.05
C PHE A 52 3.49 -8.39 -5.23
N TYR A 53 2.59 -9.36 -5.02
CA TYR A 53 2.91 -10.58 -4.28
C TYR A 53 3.96 -11.44 -4.98
N GLN A 54 3.90 -11.56 -6.31
CA GLN A 54 4.93 -12.25 -7.09
C GLN A 54 6.29 -11.56 -6.95
N SER A 55 6.35 -10.22 -7.04
CA SER A 55 7.58 -9.47 -6.83
C SER A 55 8.10 -9.61 -5.39
N ALA A 56 7.23 -9.65 -4.39
CA ALA A 56 7.61 -9.83 -2.99
C ALA A 56 8.24 -11.20 -2.74
N GLU A 57 7.76 -12.24 -3.42
CA GLU A 57 8.37 -13.57 -3.38
C GLU A 57 9.78 -13.55 -3.99
N LEU A 58 9.99 -12.91 -5.13
CA LEU A 58 11.28 -12.85 -5.82
C LEU A 58 12.39 -12.20 -4.99
N ILE A 59 12.05 -11.26 -4.11
CA ILE A 59 13.02 -10.56 -3.26
C ILE A 59 12.98 -11.01 -1.79
N GLY A 60 12.16 -12.00 -1.43
CA GLY A 60 12.12 -12.58 -0.09
C GLY A 60 11.28 -11.82 0.95
N LEU A 61 10.39 -10.92 0.54
CA LEU A 61 9.50 -10.16 1.42
C LEU A 61 8.13 -10.81 1.66
N ASN A 62 7.83 -11.94 1.02
CA ASN A 62 6.54 -12.64 1.12
C ASN A 62 6.12 -12.97 2.57
N LYS A 63 7.06 -13.36 3.44
CA LYS A 63 6.76 -13.63 4.86
C LYS A 63 6.29 -12.41 5.62
N ALA A 64 6.85 -11.23 5.32
CA ALA A 64 6.44 -9.97 5.95
C ALA A 64 5.02 -9.54 5.56
N LEU A 65 4.51 -10.05 4.44
CA LEU A 65 3.15 -9.78 3.96
C LEU A 65 2.13 -10.81 4.46
N ALA A 66 2.57 -11.87 5.14
CA ALA A 66 1.68 -12.92 5.61
C ALA A 66 0.64 -12.36 6.61
N GLY A 67 -0.64 -12.65 6.35
CA GLY A 67 -1.75 -12.17 7.18
C GLY A 67 -2.19 -10.72 6.91
N ILE A 68 -1.50 -9.98 6.03
CA ILE A 68 -1.90 -8.61 5.66
C ILE A 68 -2.88 -8.65 4.49
N ASN A 69 -4.09 -8.16 4.71
CA ASN A 69 -5.08 -7.97 3.64
C ASN A 69 -4.85 -6.64 2.90
N LEU A 70 -3.89 -6.62 1.98
CA LEU A 70 -3.56 -5.43 1.19
C LEU A 70 -4.73 -4.94 0.33
N LYS A 71 -5.59 -5.85 -0.15
CA LYS A 71 -6.79 -5.49 -0.91
C LYS A 71 -7.70 -4.61 -0.08
N GLN A 72 -8.01 -5.03 1.14
CA GLN A 72 -8.85 -4.25 2.03
C GLN A 72 -8.17 -2.94 2.44
N ALA A 73 -6.87 -2.96 2.74
CA ALA A 73 -6.12 -1.75 3.08
C ALA A 73 -6.19 -0.68 1.97
N CYS A 74 -6.04 -1.07 0.69
CA CYS A 74 -6.17 -0.15 -0.43
C CYS A 74 -7.59 0.41 -0.56
N ILE A 75 -8.63 -0.43 -0.41
CA ILE A 75 -10.04 -0.02 -0.48
C ILE A 75 -10.38 0.94 0.67
N ASP A 76 -10.03 0.58 1.90
CA ASP A 76 -10.28 1.40 3.09
C ASP A 76 -9.59 2.76 2.98
N THR A 77 -8.36 2.80 2.46
CA THR A 77 -7.63 4.04 2.23
C THR A 77 -8.36 4.93 1.23
N LEU A 78 -8.84 4.38 0.11
CA LEU A 78 -9.57 5.15 -0.90
C LEU A 78 -10.89 5.69 -0.35
N VAL A 79 -11.67 4.83 0.30
CA VAL A 79 -13.00 5.15 0.85
C VAL A 79 -12.91 6.17 1.98
N THR A 80 -12.00 5.98 2.93
CA THR A 80 -11.89 6.88 4.10
C THR A 80 -11.39 8.27 3.71
N ASN A 81 -10.67 8.38 2.60
CA ASN A 81 -10.27 9.67 2.05
C ASN A 81 -11.31 10.30 1.12
N ASP A 82 -12.47 9.66 0.90
CA ASP A 82 -13.54 10.12 -0.01
C ASP A 82 -13.03 10.44 -1.44
N LEU A 83 -12.10 9.62 -1.94
CA LEU A 83 -11.46 9.83 -3.24
C LEU A 83 -12.23 9.11 -4.35
N LYS A 84 -12.69 9.88 -5.33
CA LYS A 84 -13.31 9.33 -6.55
C LYS A 84 -12.28 8.97 -7.61
N ASP A 85 -11.26 9.81 -7.78
CA ASP A 85 -10.20 9.61 -8.76
C ASP A 85 -8.84 9.81 -8.09
N ALA A 86 -7.90 8.87 -8.32
CA ALA A 86 -6.59 8.86 -7.65
C ALA A 86 -5.47 8.23 -8.50
N ARG A 87 -4.22 8.52 -8.12
CA ARG A 87 -2.98 7.95 -8.70
C ARG A 87 -1.96 7.66 -7.61
#